data_AF-A0A9P0M7S6-F1
#
_entry.id   AF-A0A9P0M7S6-F1
#
_cell.length_a   1.000
_cell.length_b   1.000
_cell.length_c   1.000
_cell.angle_alpha   90.00
_cell.angle_beta   90.00
_cell.angle_gamma   90.00
#
_symmetry.space_group_name_H-M   'P 1'
#
loop_
_entity.id
_entity.type
_entity.pdbx_description
1 polymer ?
#
loop_
_entity_poly.entity_id
_entity_poly.type
_entity_poly.pdbx_seq_one_letter_code
_entity_poly.pdbx_strand_id
1 'polypeptide(L)'
;MSRKCSLLAVVCFLISDGTLTTCEHASAHPLLIDELTLEFLKLEDELWDTVLNKHGMNEIDSASNIVRQFHEFDKKLQQMPQEILYGLQVPKKTDPFVEFFSDVRVIHDAYEKFRRYQEQYLLPSRKYYQDERRQISVNNMIHHILYDEKNNINRTIQSAFDQLYGSSSMLGEILEMTITHDFMCKSHHQSPQQVFYNFYNKMALIQLKGNMLLQFAYLAQRLQEKDNHTSAGLLATKKFREMFNTTYTFMSGAMAISHRKIWRCDPKKHELGVTYDRLTRLLQAHIQNEADLNKRRSCVNTCEDYSDTTSFGCYDSKSEYCQKAEPCKGRLRDCRMVSKGMKACIDKEPGHRRYHYIEYDDTVLGKKTWCQKKDARSWIRWFVRCAYCLCTCDEQGPYSDRYFSLRPVIADTENNRVVTGIRFVKHNRIIHLQIQEGKLLPYGYIDNSTVHWVPVGDFKITDSDVKSGEDYHTMTYDTRSMSLDDLSPTESNTVITGKRYKTF
;
A
#
# COMPACT_ATOMS: atom_id res chain seq x y z
N MET A 1 -33.00 -6.06 9.65
CA MET A 1 -33.95 -5.30 8.80
C MET A 1 -33.17 -4.15 8.15
N SER A 2 -32.93 -4.26 6.83
CA SER A 2 -32.41 -3.22 5.90
C SER A 2 -30.99 -2.68 6.20
N ARG A 3 -30.01 -2.62 5.28
CA ARG A 3 -30.06 -2.39 3.82
C ARG A 3 -28.95 -3.19 3.13
N LYS A 4 -29.33 -4.24 2.40
CA LYS A 4 -28.57 -4.66 1.21
C LYS A 4 -29.03 -3.72 0.09
N CYS A 5 -28.46 -2.51 0.04
CA CYS A 5 -28.55 -1.72 -1.18
C CYS A 5 -27.59 -2.36 -2.18
N SER A 6 -28.18 -3.04 -3.16
CA SER A 6 -27.48 -3.63 -4.30
C SER A 6 -26.58 -2.58 -4.95
N LEU A 7 -25.30 -2.91 -5.11
CA LEU A 7 -24.27 -2.12 -5.80
C LEU A 7 -24.70 -1.69 -7.22
N LEU A 8 -25.63 -2.42 -7.84
CA LEU A 8 -26.21 -2.08 -9.15
C LEU A 8 -27.18 -0.89 -9.12
N ALA A 9 -27.84 -0.62 -7.99
CA ALA A 9 -28.91 0.38 -7.95
C ALA A 9 -28.39 1.83 -7.99
N VAL A 10 -27.16 2.08 -7.55
CA VAL A 10 -26.54 3.41 -7.61
C VAL A 10 -26.01 3.72 -9.01
N VAL A 11 -25.65 2.70 -9.79
CA VAL A 11 -25.09 2.85 -11.15
C VAL A 11 -26.20 3.11 -12.19
N CYS A 12 -27.41 2.56 -12.00
CA CYS A 12 -28.51 2.78 -12.95
C CYS A 12 -29.20 4.15 -12.86
N PHE A 13 -29.12 4.85 -11.73
CA PHE A 13 -29.86 6.11 -11.55
C PHE A 13 -29.21 7.34 -12.20
N LEU A 14 -27.99 7.22 -12.74
CA LEU A 14 -27.28 8.35 -13.37
C LEU A 14 -27.43 8.43 -14.91
N ILE A 15 -28.27 7.57 -15.52
CA ILE A 15 -28.45 7.54 -16.99
C ILE A 15 -29.79 8.15 -17.44
N SER A 16 -30.71 8.51 -16.53
CA SER A 16 -31.96 9.19 -16.90
C SER A 16 -32.06 10.54 -16.20
N ASP A 17 -31.52 11.58 -16.82
CA ASP A 17 -32.27 12.82 -17.06
C ASP A 17 -31.43 13.79 -17.87
N GLY A 18 -31.90 14.05 -19.09
CA GLY A 18 -31.34 15.03 -20.00
C GLY A 18 -31.63 16.44 -19.52
N THR A 19 -30.74 16.98 -18.69
CA THR A 19 -30.54 18.43 -18.58
C THR A 19 -29.04 18.69 -18.45
N LEU A 20 -28.44 19.20 -19.53
CA LEU A 20 -27.08 19.76 -19.49
C LEU A 20 -27.12 21.03 -18.63
N THR A 21 -26.87 20.87 -17.34
CA THR A 21 -26.28 21.94 -16.54
C THR A 21 -24.78 21.76 -16.63
N THR A 22 -24.09 22.79 -17.15
CA THR A 22 -22.63 22.89 -17.10
C THR A 22 -22.20 22.95 -15.64
N CYS A 23 -21.94 21.80 -15.07
CA CYS A 23 -21.30 21.70 -13.76
C CYS A 23 -19.79 21.87 -13.97
N GLU A 24 -19.28 23.06 -13.67
CA GLU A 24 -17.92 23.21 -13.14
C GLU A 24 -17.85 22.42 -11.83
N HIS A 25 -17.64 21.11 -11.92
CA HIS A 25 -17.29 20.28 -10.77
C HIS A 25 -15.78 20.32 -10.61
N ALA A 26 -15.29 21.47 -10.11
CA ALA A 26 -13.96 21.54 -9.54
C ALA A 26 -13.93 20.58 -8.34
N SER A 27 -13.26 19.45 -8.52
CA SER A 27 -12.69 18.70 -7.39
C SER A 27 -12.04 19.71 -6.44
N ALA A 28 -12.27 19.58 -5.13
CA ALA A 28 -11.60 20.44 -4.14
C ALA A 28 -10.06 20.37 -4.27
N HIS A 29 -9.53 19.30 -4.89
CA HIS A 29 -8.12 19.11 -5.21
C HIS A 29 -7.97 18.45 -6.59
N PRO A 30 -7.78 19.21 -7.69
CA PRO A 30 -7.61 18.63 -9.02
C PRO A 30 -6.32 17.79 -9.10
N LEU A 31 -6.38 16.67 -9.80
CA LEU A 31 -5.19 15.89 -10.13
C LEU A 31 -4.38 16.63 -11.20
N LEU A 32 -3.07 16.35 -11.29
CA LEU A 32 -2.20 16.96 -12.31
C LEU A 32 -2.78 16.80 -13.73
N ILE A 33 -3.39 15.65 -14.02
CA ILE A 33 -4.00 15.42 -15.34
C ILE A 33 -5.21 16.32 -15.61
N ASP A 34 -5.95 16.72 -14.58
CA ASP A 34 -7.10 17.62 -14.70
C ASP A 34 -6.63 19.03 -15.04
N GLU A 35 -5.59 19.49 -14.35
CA GLU A 35 -4.96 20.78 -14.59
C GLU A 35 -4.36 20.86 -15.99
N LEU A 36 -3.59 19.85 -16.41
CA LEU A 36 -3.01 19.77 -17.76
C LEU A 36 -4.12 19.75 -18.82
N THR A 37 -5.24 19.07 -18.57
CA THR A 37 -6.36 19.04 -19.51
C THR A 37 -6.99 20.43 -19.68
N LEU A 38 -7.23 21.15 -18.58
CA LEU A 38 -7.78 22.50 -18.62
C LEU A 38 -6.83 23.49 -19.31
N GLU A 39 -5.53 23.41 -19.01
CA GLU A 39 -4.51 24.21 -19.67
C GLU A 39 -4.48 23.95 -21.19
N PHE A 40 -4.59 22.69 -21.61
CA PHE A 40 -4.59 22.36 -23.04
C PHE A 40 -5.84 22.88 -23.74
N LEU A 41 -7.03 22.76 -23.12
CA LEU A 41 -8.26 23.28 -23.70
C LEU A 41 -8.20 24.79 -23.91
N LYS A 42 -7.58 25.53 -22.98
CA LYS A 42 -7.34 26.96 -23.15
C LYS A 42 -6.35 27.24 -24.29
N LEU A 43 -5.24 26.50 -24.35
CA LEU A 43 -4.26 26.63 -25.43
C LEU A 43 -4.89 26.33 -26.80
N GLU A 44 -5.74 25.31 -26.86
CA GLU A 44 -6.49 24.92 -28.05
C GLU A 44 -7.36 26.06 -28.57
N ASP A 45 -8.14 26.71 -27.68
CA ASP A 45 -8.97 27.86 -28.03
C ASP A 45 -8.12 29.03 -28.56
N GLU A 46 -6.99 29.34 -27.92
CA GLU A 46 -6.05 30.39 -28.35
C GLU A 46 -5.44 30.10 -29.74
N LEU A 47 -5.11 28.83 -30.02
CA LEU A 47 -4.55 28.41 -31.30
C LEU A 47 -5.57 28.49 -32.43
N TRP A 48 -6.82 28.06 -32.18
CA TRP A 48 -7.90 28.19 -33.15
C TRP A 48 -8.23 29.65 -33.43
N ASP A 49 -8.31 30.50 -32.41
CA ASP A 49 -8.50 31.95 -32.58
C ASP A 49 -7.39 32.55 -33.46
N THR A 50 -6.14 32.18 -33.19
CA THR A 50 -4.96 32.61 -33.95
C THR A 50 -4.98 32.14 -35.42
N VAL A 51 -5.60 31.00 -35.71
CA VAL A 51 -5.73 30.47 -37.08
C VAL A 51 -6.93 31.09 -37.82
N LEU A 52 -8.02 31.35 -37.12
CA LEU A 52 -9.26 31.88 -37.71
C LEU A 52 -9.23 33.40 -37.91
N ASN A 53 -8.64 34.15 -36.97
CA ASN A 53 -8.69 35.62 -36.95
C ASN A 53 -7.47 36.30 -37.61
N LYS A 54 -6.76 35.61 -38.51
CA LYS A 54 -5.56 36.16 -39.16
C LYS A 54 -5.87 37.31 -40.11
N HIS A 55 -5.84 38.52 -39.57
CA HIS A 55 -5.42 39.69 -40.33
C HIS A 55 -3.91 39.90 -40.14
N GLY A 56 -3.09 39.43 -41.09
CA GLY A 56 -1.72 39.94 -41.30
C GLY A 56 -0.50 39.09 -40.90
N MET A 57 -0.65 37.85 -40.42
CA MET A 57 0.49 36.93 -40.22
C MET A 57 0.69 35.98 -41.41
N ASN A 58 1.93 35.74 -41.82
CA ASN A 58 2.26 34.78 -42.88
C ASN A 58 2.01 33.33 -42.41
N GLU A 59 1.65 32.43 -43.33
CA GLU A 59 1.34 31.02 -43.03
C GLU A 59 2.52 30.27 -42.38
N ILE A 60 3.75 30.60 -42.76
CA ILE A 60 4.98 30.00 -42.20
C ILE A 60 5.14 30.36 -40.71
N ASP A 61 4.91 31.62 -40.34
CA ASP A 61 4.97 32.06 -38.94
C ASP A 61 3.86 31.42 -38.10
N SER A 62 2.72 31.14 -38.74
CA SER A 62 1.58 30.45 -38.13
C SER A 62 1.91 29.01 -37.78
N ALA A 63 2.44 28.27 -38.75
CA ALA A 63 2.83 26.88 -38.57
C ALA A 63 3.92 26.74 -37.50
N SER A 64 4.93 27.61 -37.53
CA SER A 64 6.00 27.64 -36.54
C SER A 64 5.47 27.93 -35.13
N ASN A 65 4.55 28.89 -34.99
CA ASN A 65 3.93 29.17 -33.70
C ASN A 65 3.15 27.98 -33.14
N ILE A 66 2.33 27.30 -33.97
CA ILE A 66 1.57 26.10 -33.55
C ILE A 66 2.52 25.01 -33.06
N VAL A 67 3.52 24.64 -33.86
CA VAL A 67 4.47 23.58 -33.49
C VAL A 67 5.18 23.91 -32.17
N ARG A 68 5.61 25.17 -31.99
CA ARG A 68 6.24 25.65 -30.76
C ARG A 68 5.31 25.54 -29.55
N GLN A 69 4.06 25.97 -29.67
CA GLN A 69 3.10 25.94 -28.56
C GLN A 69 2.80 24.51 -28.10
N PHE A 70 2.56 23.59 -29.05
CA PHE A 70 2.41 22.17 -28.72
C PHE A 70 3.69 21.59 -28.09
N HIS A 71 4.88 22.06 -28.48
CA HIS A 71 6.15 21.56 -27.93
C HIS A 71 6.36 22.05 -26.50
N GLU A 72 6.04 23.30 -26.20
CA GLU A 72 6.08 23.81 -24.82
C GLU A 72 5.05 23.09 -23.93
N PHE A 73 3.86 22.78 -24.45
CA PHE A 73 2.89 22.00 -23.71
C PHE A 73 3.36 20.55 -23.47
N ASP A 74 4.00 19.90 -24.44
CA ASP A 74 4.59 18.56 -24.26
C ASP A 74 5.60 18.52 -23.10
N LYS A 75 6.41 19.57 -22.90
CA LYS A 75 7.33 19.65 -21.75
C LYS A 75 6.59 19.62 -20.40
N LYS A 76 5.39 20.23 -20.31
CA LYS A 76 4.54 20.13 -19.12
C LYS A 76 3.97 18.72 -18.98
N LEU A 77 3.48 18.14 -20.06
CA LEU A 77 2.91 16.78 -20.05
C LEU A 77 3.92 15.71 -19.61
N GLN A 78 5.21 15.90 -19.93
CA GLN A 78 6.31 15.03 -19.51
C GLN A 78 6.53 15.00 -17.99
N GLN A 79 5.97 15.94 -17.22
CA GLN A 79 6.03 15.94 -15.76
C GLN A 79 5.14 14.87 -15.12
N MET A 80 4.24 14.24 -15.89
CA MET A 80 3.39 13.14 -15.41
C MET A 80 4.25 11.95 -14.94
N PRO A 81 4.07 11.47 -13.70
CA PRO A 81 4.86 10.34 -13.18
C PRO A 81 4.62 9.05 -13.97
N GLN A 82 5.71 8.48 -14.49
CA GLN A 82 5.66 7.25 -15.29
C GLN A 82 5.13 6.05 -14.48
N GLU A 83 5.29 6.05 -13.16
CA GLU A 83 4.83 4.99 -12.28
C GLU A 83 3.29 4.89 -12.26
N ILE A 84 2.57 5.99 -12.42
CA ILE A 84 1.10 5.98 -12.53
C ILE A 84 0.68 5.45 -13.90
N LEU A 85 1.49 5.75 -14.91
CA LEU A 85 1.26 5.36 -16.29
C LEU A 85 1.64 3.91 -16.57
N TYR A 86 2.52 3.28 -15.80
CA TYR A 86 2.97 1.91 -16.04
C TYR A 86 2.83 0.97 -14.84
N GLY A 87 2.52 1.49 -13.65
CA GLY A 87 2.40 0.72 -12.40
C GLY A 87 1.05 0.04 -12.19
N LEU A 88 0.10 0.19 -13.12
CA LEU A 88 -1.18 -0.50 -13.06
C LEU A 88 -0.98 -2.02 -13.23
N GLN A 89 -1.08 -2.76 -12.13
CA GLN A 89 -0.97 -4.22 -12.11
C GLN A 89 -2.36 -4.86 -12.19
N VAL A 90 -2.81 -5.25 -13.38
CA VAL A 90 -4.07 -5.99 -13.53
C VAL A 90 -3.79 -7.50 -13.65
N PRO A 91 -4.45 -8.35 -12.86
CA PRO A 91 -4.28 -9.81 -12.92
C PRO A 91 -4.96 -10.51 -14.12
N LYS A 92 -5.94 -9.88 -14.79
CA LYS A 92 -6.75 -10.54 -15.83
C LYS A 92 -6.35 -10.06 -17.23
N LYS A 93 -6.15 -11.02 -18.13
CA LYS A 93 -5.96 -10.84 -19.58
C LYS A 93 -7.24 -11.27 -20.32
N THR A 94 -8.38 -10.68 -19.98
CA THR A 94 -9.56 -10.83 -20.84
C THR A 94 -9.37 -9.97 -22.09
N ASP A 95 -10.09 -10.30 -23.16
CA ASP A 95 -9.98 -9.61 -24.45
C ASP A 95 -10.12 -8.08 -24.31
N PRO A 96 -11.06 -7.53 -23.52
CA PRO A 96 -11.18 -6.08 -23.34
C PRO A 96 -9.93 -5.40 -22.79
N PHE A 97 -9.21 -6.04 -21.87
CA PHE A 97 -7.95 -5.49 -21.34
C PHE A 97 -6.85 -5.51 -22.40
N VAL A 98 -6.76 -6.57 -23.19
CA VAL A 98 -5.77 -6.70 -24.26
C VAL A 98 -5.99 -5.62 -25.32
N GLU A 99 -7.23 -5.44 -25.75
CA GLU A 99 -7.62 -4.43 -26.72
C GLU A 99 -7.37 -3.01 -26.19
N PHE A 100 -7.81 -2.70 -24.97
CA PHE A 100 -7.55 -1.41 -24.32
C PHE A 100 -6.06 -1.06 -24.27
N PHE A 101 -5.21 -1.98 -23.80
CA PHE A 101 -3.77 -1.70 -23.72
C PHE A 101 -3.09 -1.64 -25.09
N SER A 102 -3.64 -2.31 -26.10
CA SER A 102 -3.22 -2.16 -27.50
C SER A 102 -3.53 -0.75 -28.00
N ASP A 103 -4.75 -0.27 -27.79
CA ASP A 103 -5.18 1.08 -28.20
C ASP A 103 -4.38 2.18 -27.50
N VAL A 104 -4.15 2.03 -26.19
CA VAL A 104 -3.27 2.91 -25.40
C VAL A 104 -1.87 2.98 -26.01
N ARG A 105 -1.32 1.84 -26.47
CA ARG A 105 0.00 1.80 -27.11
C ARG A 105 -0.01 2.51 -28.45
N VAL A 106 -1.03 2.30 -29.29
CA VAL A 106 -1.15 2.97 -30.59
C VAL A 106 -1.15 4.49 -30.43
N ILE A 107 -1.95 5.03 -29.50
CA ILE A 107 -2.00 6.48 -29.23
C ILE A 107 -0.67 6.98 -28.69
N HIS A 108 -0.03 6.22 -27.80
CA HIS A 108 1.29 6.55 -27.27
C HIS A 108 2.35 6.62 -28.38
N ASP A 109 2.39 5.64 -29.27
CA ASP A 109 3.36 5.58 -30.36
C ASP A 109 3.16 6.71 -31.37
N ALA A 110 1.90 7.04 -31.69
CA ALA A 110 1.56 8.20 -32.51
C ALA A 110 1.99 9.52 -31.86
N TYR A 111 1.79 9.64 -30.53
CA TYR A 111 2.25 10.79 -29.76
C TYR A 111 3.78 10.91 -29.75
N GLU A 112 4.51 9.82 -29.55
CA GLU A 112 5.97 9.82 -29.62
C GLU A 112 6.49 10.17 -31.02
N LYS A 113 5.79 9.74 -32.08
CA LYS A 113 6.09 10.16 -33.45
C LYS A 113 5.86 11.67 -33.62
N PHE A 114 4.77 12.21 -33.05
CA PHE A 114 4.47 13.64 -33.06
C PHE A 114 5.55 14.46 -32.34
N ARG A 115 6.01 14.01 -31.16
CA ARG A 115 7.12 14.65 -30.44
C ARG A 115 8.39 14.72 -31.28
N ARG A 116 8.76 13.63 -31.95
CA ARG A 116 9.91 13.61 -32.86
C ARG A 116 9.75 14.58 -34.03
N TYR A 117 8.55 14.73 -34.56
CA TYR A 117 8.24 15.72 -35.60
C TYR A 117 8.45 17.16 -35.08
N GLN A 118 7.97 17.47 -33.87
CA GLN A 118 8.15 18.79 -33.27
C GLN A 118 9.64 19.11 -33.04
N GLU A 119 10.40 18.15 -32.50
CA GLU A 119 11.84 18.29 -32.31
C GLU A 119 12.58 18.48 -33.64
N GLN A 120 12.23 17.71 -34.67
CA GLN A 120 12.79 17.86 -36.01
C GLN A 120 12.51 19.27 -36.58
N TYR A 121 11.28 19.76 -36.43
CA TYR A 121 10.85 21.05 -36.97
C TYR A 121 11.53 22.23 -36.26
N LEU A 122 11.64 22.18 -34.92
CA LEU A 122 12.20 23.28 -34.11
C LEU A 122 13.73 23.22 -34.00
N LEU A 123 14.34 22.03 -34.08
CA LEU A 123 15.78 21.80 -33.90
C LEU A 123 16.39 21.06 -35.10
N PRO A 124 16.28 21.60 -36.34
CA PRO A 124 16.70 20.90 -37.56
C PRO A 124 18.22 20.65 -37.64
N SER A 125 19.03 21.38 -36.85
CA SER A 125 20.49 21.26 -36.83
C SER A 125 21.02 20.04 -36.06
N ARG A 126 20.19 19.29 -35.33
CA ARG A 126 20.62 18.07 -34.63
C ARG A 126 21.00 16.98 -35.65
N LYS A 127 22.22 16.42 -35.53
CA LYS A 127 22.78 15.37 -36.40
C LYS A 127 21.83 14.18 -36.64
N TYR A 128 20.99 13.86 -35.64
CA TYR A 128 19.99 12.80 -35.73
C TYR A 128 18.92 13.04 -36.82
N TYR A 129 18.57 14.30 -37.10
CA TYR A 129 17.51 14.69 -38.06
C TYR A 129 18.05 15.11 -39.44
N GLN A 130 19.36 14.99 -39.67
CA GLN A 130 19.98 15.26 -40.97
C GLN A 130 19.84 14.09 -41.96
N ASP A 131 19.40 12.92 -41.50
CA ASP A 131 19.10 11.76 -42.36
C ASP A 131 17.68 11.91 -42.96
N GLU A 132 17.60 12.13 -44.28
CA GLU A 132 16.32 12.28 -44.99
C GLU A 132 15.36 11.11 -44.79
N ARG A 133 15.88 9.89 -44.58
CA ARG A 133 15.04 8.70 -44.30
C ARG A 133 14.28 8.79 -42.97
N ARG A 134 14.68 9.72 -42.11
CA ARG A 134 14.09 9.92 -40.78
C ARG A 134 13.22 11.17 -40.70
N GLN A 135 13.10 11.92 -41.80
CA GLN A 135 12.26 13.11 -41.84
C GLN A 135 10.78 12.73 -41.81
N ILE A 136 10.06 13.32 -40.85
CA ILE A 136 8.61 13.22 -40.76
C ILE A 136 8.02 14.45 -41.42
N SER A 137 7.29 14.27 -42.52
CA SER A 137 6.52 15.36 -43.13
C SER A 137 5.21 15.58 -42.37
N VAL A 138 4.70 16.82 -42.40
CA VAL A 138 3.41 17.15 -41.80
C VAL A 138 2.26 16.35 -42.44
N ASN A 139 2.32 16.10 -43.75
CA ASN A 139 1.31 15.30 -44.46
C ASN A 139 1.34 13.82 -44.00
N ASN A 140 2.53 13.26 -43.79
CA ASN A 140 2.67 11.91 -43.23
C ASN A 140 2.15 11.83 -41.78
N MET A 141 2.27 12.92 -41.02
CA MET A 141 1.71 13.03 -39.67
C MET A 141 0.19 13.07 -39.72
N ILE A 142 -0.38 13.98 -40.51
CA ILE A 142 -1.84 14.13 -40.72
C ILE A 142 -2.45 12.80 -41.17
N HIS A 143 -1.84 12.15 -42.17
CA HIS A 143 -2.34 10.86 -42.66
C HIS A 143 -2.34 9.78 -41.59
N HIS A 144 -1.27 9.70 -40.79
CA HIS A 144 -1.21 8.72 -39.72
C HIS A 144 -2.25 8.99 -38.62
N ILE A 145 -2.52 10.26 -38.30
CA ILE A 145 -3.48 10.65 -37.25
C ILE A 145 -4.93 10.44 -37.70
N LEU A 146 -5.27 10.88 -38.91
CA LEU A 146 -6.66 10.97 -39.37
C LEU A 146 -7.11 9.84 -40.29
N TYR A 147 -6.21 9.29 -41.11
CA TYR A 147 -6.58 8.46 -42.26
C TYR A 147 -6.00 7.04 -42.23
N ASP A 148 -5.19 6.69 -41.22
CA ASP A 148 -4.71 5.32 -41.04
C ASP A 148 -5.89 4.38 -40.80
N GLU A 149 -6.12 3.42 -41.70
CA GLU A 149 -7.29 2.54 -41.66
C GLU A 149 -7.37 1.73 -40.35
N LYS A 150 -6.21 1.39 -39.77
CA LYS A 150 -6.10 0.56 -38.57
C LYS A 150 -5.94 1.39 -37.31
N ASN A 151 -5.17 2.48 -37.39
CA ASN A 151 -4.66 3.20 -36.23
C ASN A 151 -5.09 4.68 -36.19
N ASN A 152 -6.15 5.08 -36.91
CA ASN A 152 -6.64 6.46 -36.80
C ASN A 152 -7.02 6.78 -35.35
N ILE A 153 -6.56 7.95 -34.90
CA ILE A 153 -6.52 8.29 -33.48
C ILE A 153 -7.92 8.46 -32.90
N ASN A 154 -8.85 9.04 -33.67
CA ASN A 154 -10.22 9.21 -33.22
C ASN A 154 -10.92 7.86 -32.94
N ARG A 155 -10.76 6.88 -33.83
CA ARG A 155 -11.31 5.53 -33.63
C ARG A 155 -10.61 4.80 -32.50
N THR A 156 -9.29 4.92 -32.37
CA THR A 156 -8.52 4.26 -31.31
C THR A 156 -8.89 4.79 -29.92
N ILE A 157 -9.10 6.11 -29.76
CA ILE A 157 -9.57 6.68 -28.48
C ILE A 157 -10.97 6.19 -28.16
N GLN A 158 -11.87 6.20 -29.15
CA GLN A 158 -13.24 5.72 -28.96
C GLN A 158 -13.25 4.23 -28.59
N SER A 159 -12.43 3.42 -29.25
CA SER A 159 -12.26 1.99 -28.92
C SER A 159 -11.78 1.83 -27.48
N ALA A 160 -10.70 2.51 -27.07
CA ALA A 160 -10.23 2.46 -25.68
C ALA A 160 -11.31 2.89 -24.67
N PHE A 161 -12.11 3.89 -25.01
CA PHE A 161 -13.24 4.33 -24.19
C PHE A 161 -14.32 3.25 -24.11
N ASP A 162 -14.70 2.65 -25.22
CA ASP A 162 -15.73 1.60 -25.29
C ASP A 162 -15.28 0.30 -24.59
N GLN A 163 -13.99 -0.07 -24.66
CA GLN A 163 -13.47 -1.21 -23.89
C GLN A 163 -13.58 -0.97 -22.38
N LEU A 164 -13.34 0.27 -21.94
CA LEU A 164 -13.42 0.62 -20.54
C LEU A 164 -14.86 0.79 -20.07
N TYR A 165 -15.74 1.46 -20.82
CA TYR A 165 -17.09 1.88 -20.38
C TYR A 165 -18.26 1.18 -21.08
N GLY A 166 -18.04 0.38 -22.11
CA GLY A 166 -19.07 -0.28 -22.90
C GLY A 166 -19.88 -1.37 -22.18
N SER A 167 -20.78 -2.03 -22.91
CA SER A 167 -21.71 -3.03 -22.35
C SER A 167 -21.04 -4.32 -21.88
N SER A 168 -19.90 -4.70 -22.46
CA SER A 168 -19.00 -5.77 -22.01
C SER A 168 -17.67 -5.18 -21.51
N SER A 169 -17.77 -4.24 -20.57
CA SER A 169 -16.64 -3.38 -20.18
C SER A 169 -15.68 -4.02 -19.18
N MET A 170 -14.42 -3.62 -19.31
CA MET A 170 -13.39 -3.82 -18.28
C MET A 170 -13.84 -3.30 -16.91
N LEU A 171 -14.63 -2.23 -16.86
CA LEU A 171 -15.10 -1.66 -15.60
C LEU A 171 -15.91 -2.63 -14.74
N GLY A 172 -16.79 -3.42 -15.35
CA GLY A 172 -17.52 -4.47 -14.64
C GLY A 172 -16.55 -5.48 -14.01
N GLU A 173 -15.54 -5.89 -14.77
CA GLU A 173 -14.50 -6.80 -14.28
C GLU A 173 -13.61 -6.19 -13.19
N ILE A 174 -13.25 -4.91 -13.31
CA ILE A 174 -12.47 -4.17 -12.31
C ILE A 174 -13.27 -4.07 -11.01
N LEU A 175 -14.56 -3.71 -11.10
CA LEU A 175 -15.46 -3.64 -9.95
C LEU A 175 -15.59 -4.99 -9.27
N GLU A 176 -15.84 -6.06 -10.02
CA GLU A 176 -15.95 -7.42 -9.47
C GLU A 176 -14.63 -7.86 -8.83
N MET A 177 -13.50 -7.61 -9.48
CA MET A 177 -12.19 -8.00 -8.99
C MET A 177 -11.85 -7.28 -7.68
N THR A 178 -12.03 -5.96 -7.63
CA THR A 178 -11.62 -5.12 -6.49
C THR A 178 -12.39 -5.38 -5.20
N ILE A 179 -13.56 -6.04 -5.28
CA ILE A 179 -14.34 -6.46 -4.10
C ILE A 179 -13.99 -7.88 -3.61
N THR A 180 -13.17 -8.64 -4.33
CA THR A 180 -12.79 -9.99 -3.91
C THR A 180 -11.69 -10.00 -2.84
N HIS A 181 -11.76 -10.96 -1.92
CA HIS A 181 -10.70 -11.21 -0.94
C HIS A 181 -9.37 -11.57 -1.64
N ASP A 182 -9.46 -12.30 -2.75
CA ASP A 182 -8.31 -12.68 -3.57
C ASP A 182 -7.55 -11.48 -4.13
N PHE A 183 -8.23 -10.40 -4.56
CA PHE A 183 -7.56 -9.19 -5.02
C PHE A 183 -6.73 -8.53 -3.92
N MET A 184 -7.27 -8.52 -2.69
CA MET A 184 -6.56 -7.98 -1.54
C MET A 184 -5.35 -8.83 -1.14
N CYS A 185 -5.32 -10.12 -1.50
CA CYS A 185 -4.26 -11.06 -1.12
C CYS A 185 -3.24 -11.43 -2.20
N LYS A 186 -3.60 -11.37 -3.49
CA LYS A 186 -2.78 -11.91 -4.60
C LYS A 186 -1.68 -10.96 -5.08
N SER A 187 -0.91 -10.41 -4.14
CA SER A 187 0.30 -9.62 -4.43
C SER A 187 0.07 -8.34 -5.24
N HIS A 188 -1.16 -7.82 -5.28
CA HIS A 188 -1.40 -6.51 -5.85
C HIS A 188 -0.92 -5.47 -4.84
N HIS A 189 0.21 -4.83 -5.12
CA HIS A 189 0.79 -3.78 -4.29
C HIS A 189 -0.01 -2.46 -4.34
N GLN A 190 -1.32 -2.53 -4.56
CA GLN A 190 -2.23 -1.40 -4.76
C GLN A 190 -3.60 -1.67 -4.13
N SER A 191 -4.24 -0.63 -3.61
CA SER A 191 -5.59 -0.71 -3.05
C SER A 191 -6.66 -0.71 -4.16
N PRO A 192 -7.89 -1.15 -3.89
CA PRO A 192 -9.03 -0.96 -4.79
C PRO A 192 -9.16 0.47 -5.31
N GLN A 193 -9.06 1.47 -4.42
CA GLN A 193 -9.12 2.87 -4.82
C GLN A 193 -7.95 3.27 -5.73
N GLN A 194 -6.74 2.76 -5.48
CA GLN A 194 -5.56 3.00 -6.32
C GLN A 194 -5.74 2.46 -7.75
N VAL A 195 -6.46 1.35 -7.93
CA VAL A 195 -6.78 0.82 -9.26
C VAL A 195 -7.57 1.84 -10.07
N PHE A 196 -8.66 2.37 -9.51
CA PHE A 196 -9.47 3.40 -10.18
C PHE A 196 -8.68 4.68 -10.42
N TYR A 197 -7.86 5.10 -9.45
CA TYR A 197 -6.95 6.24 -9.60
C TYR A 197 -5.99 6.07 -10.79
N ASN A 198 -5.38 4.89 -10.92
CA ASN A 198 -4.44 4.59 -12.00
C ASN A 198 -5.15 4.51 -13.37
N PHE A 199 -6.34 3.89 -13.43
CA PHE A 199 -7.14 3.85 -14.65
C PHE A 199 -7.63 5.23 -15.08
N TYR A 200 -8.04 6.07 -14.13
CA TYR A 200 -8.41 7.45 -14.39
C TYR A 200 -7.27 8.22 -15.07
N ASN A 201 -6.11 8.28 -14.42
CA ASN A 201 -4.94 8.99 -14.95
C ASN A 201 -4.51 8.46 -16.31
N LYS A 202 -4.55 7.14 -16.51
CA LYS A 202 -4.19 6.53 -17.79
C LYS A 202 -5.18 6.88 -18.89
N MET A 203 -6.48 6.77 -18.64
CA MET A 203 -7.50 7.07 -19.64
C MET A 203 -7.52 8.56 -19.97
N ALA A 204 -7.50 9.43 -18.96
CA ALA A 204 -7.45 10.87 -19.11
C ALA A 204 -6.21 11.33 -19.90
N LEU A 205 -5.03 10.77 -19.62
CA LEU A 205 -3.82 11.09 -20.38
C LEU A 205 -3.92 10.67 -21.84
N ILE A 206 -4.47 9.50 -22.12
CA ILE A 206 -4.59 8.99 -23.49
C ILE A 206 -5.64 9.78 -24.28
N GLN A 207 -6.74 10.17 -23.65
CA GLN A 207 -7.71 11.11 -24.24
C GLN A 207 -7.06 12.46 -24.53
N LEU A 208 -6.27 13.01 -23.60
CA LEU A 208 -5.57 14.29 -23.79
C LEU A 208 -4.57 14.22 -24.95
N LYS A 209 -3.68 13.22 -24.96
CA LYS A 209 -2.72 12.99 -26.06
C LYS A 209 -3.44 12.81 -27.40
N GLY A 210 -4.53 12.06 -27.38
CA GLY A 210 -5.38 11.84 -28.54
C GLY A 210 -5.99 13.12 -29.09
N ASN A 211 -6.59 13.95 -28.22
CA ASN A 211 -7.12 15.26 -28.61
C ASN A 211 -6.00 16.17 -29.12
N MET A 212 -4.84 16.21 -28.47
CA MET A 212 -3.68 16.97 -28.96
C MET A 212 -3.31 16.61 -30.41
N LEU A 213 -3.22 15.31 -30.72
CA LEU A 213 -2.91 14.83 -32.06
C LEU A 213 -3.97 15.27 -33.08
N LEU A 214 -5.26 15.10 -32.74
CA LEU A 214 -6.38 15.50 -33.60
C LEU A 214 -6.39 17.00 -33.86
N GLN A 215 -6.26 17.82 -32.81
CA GLN A 215 -6.22 19.27 -32.93
C GLN A 215 -5.03 19.74 -33.77
N PHE A 216 -3.85 19.16 -33.56
CA PHE A 216 -2.69 19.45 -34.41
C PHE A 216 -2.98 19.13 -35.89
N ALA A 217 -3.55 17.96 -36.19
CA ALA A 217 -3.85 17.56 -37.57
C ALA A 217 -4.87 18.50 -38.23
N TYR A 218 -5.95 18.86 -37.53
CA TYR A 218 -6.97 19.77 -38.07
C TYR A 218 -6.46 21.21 -38.23
N LEU A 219 -5.65 21.71 -37.28
CA LEU A 219 -5.00 23.02 -37.41
C LEU A 219 -4.01 23.04 -38.59
N ALA A 220 -3.24 21.97 -38.77
CA ALA A 220 -2.29 21.86 -39.88
C ALA A 220 -3.01 21.77 -41.24
N GLN A 221 -4.08 20.99 -41.35
CA GLN A 221 -4.92 20.96 -42.55
C GLN A 221 -5.56 22.32 -42.82
N ARG A 222 -6.03 23.02 -41.78
CA ARG A 222 -6.61 24.36 -41.92
C ARG A 222 -5.61 25.40 -42.46
N LEU A 223 -4.32 25.25 -42.14
CA LEU A 223 -3.26 26.09 -42.70
C LEU A 223 -2.91 25.71 -44.15
N GLN A 224 -3.10 24.45 -44.55
CA GLN A 224 -2.81 23.98 -45.92
C GLN A 224 -3.98 24.19 -46.88
N GLU A 225 -5.22 24.07 -46.39
CA GLU A 225 -6.45 24.10 -47.17
C GLU A 225 -7.43 25.14 -46.60
N LYS A 226 -7.93 26.04 -47.45
CA LYS A 226 -8.82 27.13 -47.06
C LYS A 226 -10.24 26.71 -46.66
N ASP A 227 -10.59 25.42 -46.57
CA ASP A 227 -11.97 24.97 -46.29
C ASP A 227 -12.15 23.95 -45.13
N ASN A 228 -13.39 23.91 -44.62
CA ASN A 228 -14.12 23.05 -43.64
C ASN A 228 -13.47 22.23 -42.50
N HIS A 229 -12.16 22.26 -42.26
CA HIS A 229 -11.55 21.48 -41.17
C HIS A 229 -11.82 22.04 -39.75
N THR A 230 -12.29 23.29 -39.63
CA THR A 230 -12.68 23.90 -38.35
C THR A 230 -13.81 23.14 -37.67
N SER A 231 -14.84 22.73 -38.44
CA SER A 231 -15.98 21.97 -37.90
C SER A 231 -15.54 20.59 -37.38
N ALA A 232 -14.56 19.98 -38.03
CA ALA A 232 -14.00 18.70 -37.61
C ALA A 232 -13.18 18.83 -36.32
N GLY A 233 -12.37 19.89 -36.20
CA GLY A 233 -11.67 20.25 -34.97
C GLY A 233 -12.61 20.45 -33.79
N LEU A 234 -13.64 21.29 -33.95
CA LEU A 234 -14.65 21.55 -32.93
C LEU A 234 -15.42 20.27 -32.52
N LEU A 235 -15.73 19.40 -33.48
CA LEU A 235 -16.38 18.12 -33.19
C LEU A 235 -15.47 17.20 -32.39
N ALA A 236 -14.16 17.16 -32.70
CA ALA A 236 -13.19 16.38 -31.93
C ALA A 236 -13.08 16.90 -30.49
N THR A 237 -13.03 18.21 -30.29
CA THR A 237 -13.03 18.85 -28.96
C THR A 237 -14.28 18.49 -28.16
N LYS A 238 -15.45 18.55 -28.80
CA LYS A 238 -16.72 18.20 -28.17
C LYS A 238 -16.72 16.75 -27.69
N LYS A 239 -16.33 15.81 -28.55
CA LYS A 239 -16.22 14.39 -28.21
C LYS A 239 -15.20 14.14 -27.08
N PHE A 240 -14.05 14.81 -27.14
CA PHE A 240 -13.05 14.74 -26.08
C PHE A 240 -13.63 15.16 -24.73
N ARG A 241 -14.32 16.32 -24.67
CA ARG A 241 -14.95 16.81 -23.44
C ARG A 241 -16.02 15.84 -22.91
N GLU A 242 -16.85 15.28 -23.78
CA GLU A 242 -17.86 14.29 -23.41
C GLU A 242 -17.23 13.02 -22.78
N MET A 243 -16.21 12.46 -23.43
CA MET A 243 -15.50 11.27 -22.92
C MET A 243 -14.72 11.56 -21.62
N PHE A 244 -14.05 12.71 -21.55
CA PHE A 244 -13.29 13.12 -20.37
C PHE A 244 -14.22 13.33 -19.16
N ASN A 245 -15.35 14.03 -19.34
CA ASN A 245 -16.33 14.25 -18.28
C ASN A 245 -16.93 12.92 -17.79
N THR A 246 -17.21 11.99 -18.70
CA THR A 246 -17.69 10.65 -18.33
C THR A 246 -16.63 9.91 -17.52
N THR A 247 -15.37 9.98 -17.95
CA THR A 247 -14.22 9.37 -17.28
C THR A 247 -14.03 9.91 -15.87
N TYR A 248 -14.05 11.24 -15.72
CA TYR A 248 -13.98 11.92 -14.43
C TYR A 248 -15.14 11.52 -13.51
N THR A 249 -16.37 11.63 -13.99
CA THR A 249 -17.58 11.37 -13.17
C THR A 249 -17.58 9.93 -12.66
N PHE A 250 -17.33 8.97 -13.53
CA PHE A 250 -17.34 7.57 -13.15
C PHE A 250 -16.18 7.23 -12.20
N MET A 251 -14.95 7.58 -12.57
CA MET A 251 -13.77 7.19 -11.80
C MET A 251 -13.69 7.89 -10.45
N SER A 252 -14.06 9.17 -10.37
CA SER A 252 -14.14 9.89 -9.10
C SER A 252 -15.19 9.27 -8.16
N GLY A 253 -16.37 8.92 -8.70
CA GLY A 253 -17.40 8.19 -7.96
C GLY A 253 -16.92 6.82 -7.47
N ALA A 254 -16.25 6.04 -8.34
CA ALA A 254 -15.69 4.75 -7.98
C ALA A 254 -14.59 4.86 -6.92
N MET A 255 -13.71 5.86 -7.01
CA MET A 255 -12.68 6.14 -6.01
C MET A 255 -13.30 6.50 -4.65
N ALA A 256 -14.37 7.30 -4.63
CA ALA A 256 -15.02 7.75 -3.39
C ALA A 256 -15.61 6.60 -2.57
N ILE A 257 -16.08 5.54 -3.23
CA ILE A 257 -16.67 4.36 -2.56
C ILE A 257 -15.68 3.22 -2.34
N SER A 258 -14.48 3.30 -2.92
CA SER A 258 -13.49 2.23 -2.88
C SER A 258 -12.61 2.27 -1.63
N HIS A 259 -12.24 1.10 -1.12
CA HIS A 259 -11.33 1.00 0.02
C HIS A 259 -9.90 1.40 -0.35
N ARG A 260 -9.25 2.16 0.54
CA ARG A 260 -7.83 2.54 0.46
C ARG A 260 -6.89 1.54 1.13
N LYS A 261 -7.43 0.50 1.78
CA LYS A 261 -6.66 -0.50 2.53
C LYS A 261 -5.93 -1.45 1.57
N ILE A 262 -4.72 -1.85 1.94
CA ILE A 262 -3.93 -2.89 1.27
C ILE A 262 -3.59 -3.94 2.33
N TRP A 263 -3.77 -5.21 1.98
CA TRP A 263 -3.46 -6.32 2.87
C TRP A 263 -2.27 -7.07 2.30
N ARG A 264 -1.22 -7.25 3.10
CA ARG A 264 -0.16 -8.17 2.74
C ARG A 264 -0.50 -9.51 3.35
N CYS A 265 -1.01 -10.43 2.55
CA CYS A 265 -1.42 -11.74 3.05
C CYS A 265 -0.21 -12.59 3.46
N ASP A 266 -0.47 -13.56 4.32
CA ASP A 266 0.59 -14.33 4.94
C ASP A 266 1.43 -15.06 3.87
N PRO A 267 2.77 -14.97 3.96
CA PRO A 267 3.64 -15.65 3.02
C PRO A 267 3.47 -17.17 3.18
N LYS A 268 3.65 -17.91 2.08
CA LYS A 268 3.61 -19.39 2.11
C LYS A 268 4.60 -19.99 3.12
N LYS A 269 5.70 -19.28 3.39
CA LYS A 269 6.72 -19.67 4.35
C LYS A 269 7.10 -18.46 5.20
N HIS A 270 7.08 -18.64 6.51
CA HIS A 270 7.51 -17.62 7.46
C HIS A 270 9.01 -17.71 7.74
N GLU A 271 9.69 -16.56 7.73
CA GLU A 271 11.14 -16.44 7.93
C GLU A 271 11.42 -15.41 9.04
N LEU A 272 12.18 -15.84 10.05
CA LEU A 272 12.46 -15.04 11.25
C LEU A 272 13.28 -13.80 10.86
N GLY A 273 12.85 -12.62 11.31
CA GLY A 273 13.48 -11.34 10.98
C GLY A 273 13.12 -10.81 9.59
N VAL A 274 12.31 -11.54 8.81
CA VAL A 274 11.83 -11.11 7.48
C VAL A 274 10.32 -10.95 7.48
N THR A 275 9.59 -12.00 7.88
CA THR A 275 8.12 -12.01 7.84
C THR A 275 7.48 -12.10 9.21
N TYR A 276 8.26 -12.47 10.23
CA TYR A 276 7.84 -12.42 11.61
C TYR A 276 9.03 -12.21 12.54
N ASP A 277 8.73 -11.66 13.71
CA ASP A 277 9.62 -11.65 14.86
C ASP A 277 8.97 -12.43 16.01
N ARG A 278 9.79 -12.83 17.00
CA ARG A 278 9.31 -13.56 18.17
C ARG A 278 9.58 -12.81 19.46
N LEU A 279 8.56 -12.77 20.32
CA LEU A 279 8.75 -12.54 21.75
C LEU A 279 9.28 -13.84 22.36
N THR A 280 10.25 -13.71 23.28
CA THR A 280 10.91 -14.87 23.90
C THR A 280 10.59 -14.87 25.38
N ARG A 281 10.27 -16.06 25.92
CA ARG A 281 9.95 -16.25 27.33
C ARG A 281 8.93 -15.27 27.93
N LEU A 282 8.03 -14.71 27.12
CA LEU A 282 6.90 -13.91 27.59
C LEU A 282 5.82 -14.87 28.11
N LEU A 283 5.50 -14.76 29.41
CA LEU A 283 4.40 -15.47 30.07
C LEU A 283 4.33 -16.96 29.72
N GLN A 284 5.46 -17.66 29.92
CA GLN A 284 5.52 -19.09 29.63
C GLN A 284 5.03 -19.92 30.79
N ALA A 285 4.43 -21.07 30.48
CA ALA A 285 4.14 -22.10 31.46
C ALA A 285 5.41 -22.43 32.28
N HIS A 286 5.23 -22.74 33.56
CA HIS A 286 6.27 -23.14 34.49
C HIS A 286 5.70 -24.17 35.48
N ILE A 287 6.41 -25.27 35.69
CA ILE A 287 5.98 -26.30 36.63
C ILE A 287 6.72 -26.08 37.95
N GLN A 288 5.99 -26.00 39.06
CA GLN A 288 6.57 -25.78 40.38
C GLN A 288 5.81 -26.59 41.43
N ASN A 289 6.52 -27.17 42.39
CA ASN A 289 5.89 -27.87 43.50
C ASN A 289 5.25 -26.89 44.48
N GLU A 290 4.10 -27.24 45.08
CA GLU A 290 3.43 -26.43 46.12
C GLU A 290 4.36 -26.06 47.28
N ALA A 291 5.26 -26.96 47.68
CA ALA A 291 6.26 -26.70 48.72
C ALA A 291 7.21 -25.55 48.35
N ASP A 292 7.39 -25.25 47.07
CA ASP A 292 8.27 -24.21 46.57
C ASP A 292 7.52 -22.93 46.17
N LEU A 293 6.19 -22.88 46.36
CA LEU A 293 5.34 -21.72 46.09
C LEU A 293 5.10 -20.84 47.33
N ASN A 294 5.66 -21.21 48.48
CA ASN A 294 5.56 -20.41 49.71
C ASN A 294 6.82 -20.45 50.57
N LYS A 295 7.05 -19.37 51.34
CA LYS A 295 8.18 -19.24 52.27
C LYS A 295 8.26 -20.34 53.32
N ARG A 296 7.11 -20.89 53.74
CA ARG A 296 7.01 -21.89 54.82
C ARG A 296 7.38 -23.30 54.36
N ARG A 297 7.59 -23.52 53.06
CA ARG A 297 7.86 -24.84 52.48
C ARG A 297 6.78 -25.88 52.82
N SER A 298 5.53 -25.42 52.75
CA SER A 298 4.30 -26.13 53.12
C SER A 298 3.51 -26.57 51.89
N CYS A 299 2.69 -27.63 52.01
CA CYS A 299 1.74 -28.07 50.97
C CYS A 299 0.29 -28.06 51.48
N VAL A 300 0.01 -27.27 52.52
CA VAL A 300 -1.34 -27.21 53.13
C VAL A 300 -2.37 -26.55 52.19
N ASN A 301 -1.91 -25.64 51.33
CA ASN A 301 -2.72 -24.97 50.31
C ASN A 301 -2.71 -25.76 49.00
N THR A 302 -3.68 -25.51 48.13
CA THR A 302 -3.70 -26.08 46.77
C THR A 302 -3.02 -25.16 45.77
N CYS A 303 -2.74 -25.68 44.57
CA CYS A 303 -2.18 -24.89 43.47
C CYS A 303 -2.94 -23.60 43.17
N GLU A 304 -4.28 -23.63 43.23
CA GLU A 304 -5.16 -22.50 42.90
C GLU A 304 -5.09 -21.35 43.92
N ASP A 305 -4.68 -21.64 45.16
CA ASP A 305 -4.45 -20.62 46.18
C ASP A 305 -3.25 -19.71 45.84
N TYR A 306 -2.40 -20.13 44.89
CA TYR A 306 -1.23 -19.39 44.42
C TYR A 306 -1.54 -18.64 43.11
N SER A 307 -2.50 -17.71 43.17
CA SER A 307 -2.77 -16.79 42.06
C SER A 307 -1.60 -15.86 41.76
N ASP A 308 -0.77 -15.56 42.77
CA ASP A 308 0.38 -14.68 42.67
C ASP A 308 1.44 -14.99 43.73
N THR A 309 2.59 -15.52 43.31
CA THR A 309 3.70 -15.88 44.19
C THR A 309 5.05 -15.81 43.48
N THR A 310 6.11 -16.29 44.13
CA THR A 310 7.46 -16.44 43.58
C THR A 310 7.98 -17.85 43.87
N SER A 311 9.00 -18.29 43.13
CA SER A 311 9.68 -19.55 43.45
C SER A 311 10.55 -19.40 44.71
N PHE A 312 10.44 -20.32 45.66
CA PHE A 312 11.24 -20.37 46.90
C PHE A 312 12.33 -21.46 46.87
N GLY A 313 12.60 -22.03 45.69
CA GLY A 313 13.69 -22.95 45.43
C GLY A 313 13.21 -24.32 44.95
N CYS A 314 13.93 -25.35 45.40
CA CYS A 314 13.69 -26.74 45.06
C CYS A 314 13.71 -27.58 46.34
N TYR A 315 12.52 -27.79 46.93
CA TYR A 315 12.35 -28.52 48.19
C TYR A 315 12.59 -30.02 47.99
N ASP A 316 12.03 -30.58 46.92
CA ASP A 316 12.25 -31.98 46.56
C ASP A 316 13.58 -32.12 45.81
N SER A 317 14.67 -32.06 46.58
CA SER A 317 16.03 -32.19 46.06
C SER A 317 16.33 -33.59 45.50
N LYS A 318 15.38 -34.54 45.51
CA LYS A 318 15.51 -35.84 44.83
C LYS A 318 14.76 -35.87 43.49
N SER A 319 13.89 -34.90 43.24
CA SER A 319 13.19 -34.76 41.97
C SER A 319 14.18 -34.35 40.88
N GLU A 320 14.36 -35.27 39.91
CA GLU A 320 15.18 -35.00 38.73
C GLU A 320 14.64 -33.82 37.90
N TYR A 321 13.31 -33.59 37.95
CA TYR A 321 12.70 -32.41 37.34
C TYR A 321 13.17 -31.14 38.07
N CYS A 322 13.01 -31.09 39.39
CA CYS A 322 13.27 -29.91 40.20
C CYS A 322 14.74 -29.47 40.15
N GLN A 323 15.67 -30.43 40.10
CA GLN A 323 17.10 -30.14 39.95
C GLN A 323 17.50 -29.60 38.57
N LYS A 324 16.80 -30.02 37.51
CA LYS A 324 17.17 -29.70 36.12
C LYS A 324 16.37 -28.55 35.52
N ALA A 325 15.18 -28.26 36.04
CA ALA A 325 14.35 -27.16 35.58
C ALA A 325 14.93 -25.83 36.05
N GLU A 326 15.07 -24.88 35.12
CA GLU A 326 15.43 -23.51 35.46
C GLU A 326 14.29 -22.88 36.28
N PRO A 327 14.57 -22.37 37.50
CA PRO A 327 13.54 -21.73 38.32
C PRO A 327 13.01 -20.47 37.62
N CYS A 328 11.75 -20.14 37.89
CA CYS A 328 11.22 -18.82 37.55
C CYS A 328 11.74 -17.80 38.57
N LYS A 329 12.57 -16.86 38.12
CA LYS A 329 13.12 -15.78 38.98
C LYS A 329 12.16 -14.59 39.12
N GLY A 330 11.09 -14.59 38.35
CA GLY A 330 10.03 -13.58 38.39
C GLY A 330 8.82 -14.01 39.22
N ARG A 331 7.66 -13.48 38.87
CA ARG A 331 6.38 -13.83 39.51
C ARG A 331 5.79 -15.06 38.85
N LEU A 332 5.23 -15.94 39.66
CA LEU A 332 4.38 -17.05 39.24
C LEU A 332 2.94 -16.59 39.40
N ARG A 333 2.18 -16.63 38.31
CA ARG A 333 0.78 -16.21 38.25
C ARG A 333 -0.11 -17.38 37.87
N ASP A 334 -1.35 -17.37 38.36
CA ASP A 334 -2.39 -18.35 38.05
C ASP A 334 -1.92 -19.80 38.07
N CYS A 335 -1.32 -20.20 39.19
CA CYS A 335 -0.98 -21.60 39.40
C CYS A 335 -2.26 -22.45 39.47
N ARG A 336 -2.22 -23.64 38.85
CA ARG A 336 -3.33 -24.59 38.86
C ARG A 336 -2.84 -26.03 38.85
N MET A 337 -3.61 -26.92 39.46
CA MET A 337 -3.36 -28.35 39.40
C MET A 337 -3.96 -28.91 38.11
N VAL A 338 -3.11 -29.31 37.16
CA VAL A 338 -3.56 -29.88 35.88
C VAL A 338 -3.63 -31.41 35.87
N SER A 339 -2.79 -32.08 36.67
CA SER A 339 -2.78 -33.54 36.81
C SER A 339 -2.03 -33.94 38.09
N LYS A 340 -2.15 -35.21 38.48
CA LYS A 340 -1.37 -35.83 39.57
C LYS A 340 0.12 -35.96 39.20
N GLY A 341 0.46 -35.99 37.91
CA GLY A 341 1.83 -36.04 37.43
C GLY A 341 1.99 -35.47 36.02
N MET A 342 3.08 -34.75 35.80
CA MET A 342 3.44 -34.15 34.51
C MET A 342 4.79 -34.70 34.04
N LYS A 343 5.01 -34.71 32.73
CA LYS A 343 6.28 -35.00 32.09
C LYS A 343 6.69 -33.79 31.26
N ALA A 344 7.82 -33.18 31.61
CA ALA A 344 8.32 -32.00 30.92
C ALA A 344 9.51 -32.35 30.03
N CYS A 345 9.46 -31.89 28.79
CA CYS A 345 10.61 -31.86 27.90
C CYS A 345 11.30 -30.51 28.03
N ILE A 346 12.25 -30.42 28.96
CA ILE A 346 12.98 -29.17 29.27
C ILE A 346 13.89 -28.81 28.09
N ASP A 347 13.86 -27.55 27.68
CA ASP A 347 14.77 -27.04 26.65
C ASP A 347 16.19 -26.97 27.23
N LYS A 348 17.16 -27.56 26.51
CA LYS A 348 18.55 -27.65 26.98
C LYS A 348 19.31 -26.35 26.74
N GLU A 349 18.87 -25.56 25.77
CA GLU A 349 19.52 -24.30 25.42
C GLU A 349 18.70 -23.14 25.98
N PRO A 350 19.29 -22.31 26.88
CA PRO A 350 18.61 -21.12 27.33
C PRO A 350 18.51 -20.15 26.15
N GLY A 351 17.29 -19.94 25.65
CA GLY A 351 17.08 -19.08 24.50
C GLY A 351 15.66 -18.58 24.35
N HIS A 352 14.78 -19.40 23.78
CA HIS A 352 13.45 -18.94 23.38
C HIS A 352 12.30 -19.48 24.25
N ARG A 353 12.44 -20.68 24.78
CA ARG A 353 11.42 -21.37 25.57
C ARG A 353 12.02 -22.13 26.75
N ARG A 354 11.19 -22.42 27.75
CA ARG A 354 11.54 -23.28 28.90
C ARG A 354 11.36 -24.77 28.60
N TYR A 355 10.39 -25.09 27.75
CA TYR A 355 10.01 -26.46 27.41
C TYR A 355 9.75 -26.58 25.92
N HIS A 356 10.13 -27.69 25.28
CA HIS A 356 9.61 -28.04 23.96
C HIS A 356 8.13 -28.43 24.03
N TYR A 357 7.79 -29.22 25.06
CA TYR A 357 6.43 -29.56 25.41
C TYR A 357 6.32 -30.02 26.87
N ILE A 358 5.09 -29.96 27.39
CA ILE A 358 4.67 -30.55 28.66
C ILE A 358 3.56 -31.55 28.35
N GLU A 359 3.61 -32.71 28.97
CA GLU A 359 2.63 -33.80 28.79
C GLU A 359 2.06 -34.21 30.14
N TYR A 360 0.74 -34.33 30.22
CA TYR A 360 0.05 -34.84 31.42
C TYR A 360 -1.29 -35.45 31.02
N ASP A 361 -1.66 -36.54 31.67
CA ASP A 361 -2.81 -37.37 31.28
C ASP A 361 -2.77 -37.63 29.76
N ASP A 362 -3.83 -37.26 29.03
CA ASP A 362 -3.90 -37.34 27.55
C ASP A 362 -3.63 -35.98 26.85
N THR A 363 -3.17 -34.96 27.60
CA THR A 363 -2.94 -33.60 27.10
C THR A 363 -1.46 -33.32 26.83
N VAL A 364 -1.18 -32.61 25.73
CA VAL A 364 0.16 -32.15 25.36
C VAL A 364 0.14 -30.66 25.07
N LEU A 365 0.93 -29.89 25.82
CA LEU A 365 1.17 -28.47 25.57
C LEU A 365 2.47 -28.31 24.79
N GLY A 366 2.40 -27.79 23.56
CA GLY A 366 3.56 -27.64 22.67
C GLY A 366 3.67 -28.75 21.63
N LYS A 367 4.83 -28.87 20.96
CA LYS A 367 5.04 -29.85 19.88
C LYS A 367 5.91 -31.00 20.39
N LYS A 368 5.40 -32.23 20.31
CA LYS A 368 6.19 -33.42 20.65
C LYS A 368 7.43 -33.51 19.77
N THR A 369 8.58 -33.48 20.41
CA THR A 369 9.88 -33.72 19.80
C THR A 369 10.62 -34.78 20.61
N TRP A 370 11.65 -35.38 20.02
CA TRP A 370 12.49 -36.32 20.75
C TRP A 370 13.34 -35.57 21.78
N CYS A 371 13.23 -35.94 23.05
CA CYS A 371 13.99 -35.38 24.16
C CYS A 371 13.90 -36.25 25.42
N GLN A 372 14.81 -36.02 26.37
CA GLN A 372 14.75 -36.66 27.68
C GLN A 372 13.72 -35.98 28.58
N LYS A 373 12.56 -36.61 28.74
CA LYS A 373 11.49 -36.12 29.62
C LYS A 373 11.93 -36.20 31.09
N LYS A 374 11.39 -35.29 31.90
CA LYS A 374 11.54 -35.29 33.36
C LYS A 374 10.18 -35.38 34.02
N ASP A 375 10.03 -36.34 34.91
CA ASP A 375 8.79 -36.58 35.65
C ASP A 375 8.67 -35.59 36.82
N ALA A 376 7.60 -34.80 36.81
CA ALA A 376 7.15 -33.97 37.93
C ALA A 376 5.93 -34.65 38.55
N ARG A 377 6.15 -35.54 39.53
CA ARG A 377 5.09 -36.32 40.19
C ARG A 377 4.79 -35.78 41.57
N SER A 378 3.50 -35.64 41.88
CA SER A 378 3.06 -35.29 43.23
C SER A 378 3.48 -36.36 44.24
N TRP A 379 3.77 -35.96 45.47
CA TRP A 379 4.20 -36.86 46.55
C TRP A 379 3.44 -36.53 47.85
N ILE A 380 3.50 -37.44 48.83
CA ILE A 380 2.82 -37.29 50.12
C ILE A 380 3.86 -37.05 51.21
N ARG A 381 3.58 -36.09 52.09
CA ARG A 381 4.35 -35.75 53.27
C ARG A 381 3.48 -35.87 54.52
N TRP A 382 3.78 -36.83 55.40
CA TRP A 382 2.95 -37.11 56.57
C TRP A 382 1.49 -37.33 56.17
N PHE A 383 0.63 -36.32 56.36
CA PHE A 383 -0.80 -36.35 55.99
C PHE A 383 -1.19 -35.37 54.88
N VAL A 384 -0.22 -34.68 54.27
CA VAL A 384 -0.45 -33.63 53.28
C VAL A 384 0.15 -34.03 51.94
N ARG A 385 -0.59 -33.82 50.85
CA ARG A 385 -0.11 -34.08 49.49
C ARG A 385 0.52 -32.81 48.93
N CYS A 386 1.72 -32.94 48.37
CA CYS A 386 2.41 -31.88 47.65
C CYS A 386 2.26 -32.10 46.15
N ALA A 387 1.42 -31.30 45.51
CA ALA A 387 1.24 -31.35 44.06
C ALA A 387 2.31 -30.53 43.32
N TYR A 388 2.54 -30.89 42.06
CA TYR A 388 3.20 -30.00 41.12
C TYR A 388 2.13 -29.18 40.39
N CYS A 389 2.25 -27.87 40.45
CA CYS A 389 1.37 -26.91 39.83
C CYS A 389 1.91 -26.47 38.48
N LEU A 390 1.00 -26.17 37.55
CA LEU A 390 1.33 -25.46 36.32
C LEU A 390 0.98 -23.99 36.53
N CYS A 391 1.98 -23.12 36.49
CA CYS A 391 1.85 -21.67 36.67
C CYS A 391 2.28 -20.93 35.41
N THR A 392 1.96 -19.65 35.32
CA THR A 392 2.51 -18.72 34.32
C THR A 392 3.71 -17.99 34.92
N CYS A 393 4.88 -18.15 34.34
CA CYS A 393 6.10 -17.44 34.77
C CYS A 393 6.22 -16.10 34.05
N ASP A 394 6.12 -15.03 34.83
CA ASP A 394 6.34 -13.65 34.43
C ASP A 394 7.73 -13.19 34.92
N GLU A 395 8.76 -13.56 34.15
CA GLU A 395 10.17 -13.26 34.48
C GLU A 395 10.84 -12.38 33.44
N GLN A 396 11.39 -11.26 33.91
CA GLN A 396 12.35 -10.45 33.14
C GLN A 396 13.75 -11.06 33.24
N GLY A 397 14.53 -10.93 32.18
CA GLY A 397 15.90 -11.46 32.16
C GLY A 397 16.51 -11.41 30.77
N PRO A 398 17.75 -11.90 30.58
CA PRO A 398 18.46 -11.85 29.29
C PRO A 398 17.78 -12.66 28.18
N TYR A 399 16.97 -13.66 28.54
CA TYR A 399 16.29 -14.56 27.60
C TYR A 399 14.82 -14.17 27.36
N SER A 400 14.36 -13.03 27.90
CA SER A 400 12.98 -12.59 27.70
C SER A 400 12.90 -11.28 26.94
N ASP A 401 12.52 -11.37 25.68
CA ASP A 401 12.30 -10.24 24.79
C ASP A 401 10.82 -9.91 24.80
N ARG A 402 10.49 -8.79 25.45
CA ARG A 402 9.13 -8.38 25.82
C ARG A 402 8.94 -6.86 25.81
N TYR A 403 9.87 -6.15 25.19
CA TYR A 403 9.97 -4.70 25.24
C TYR A 403 9.46 -4.10 23.93
N PHE A 404 8.73 -3.00 24.02
CA PHE A 404 8.22 -2.27 22.86
C PHE A 404 8.67 -0.82 22.96
N SER A 405 9.29 -0.28 21.91
CA SER A 405 9.74 1.10 21.88
C SER A 405 8.54 2.05 21.89
N LEU A 406 8.56 3.05 22.78
CA LEU A 406 7.58 4.13 22.85
C LEU A 406 8.09 5.41 22.18
N ARG A 407 9.38 5.45 21.81
CA ARG A 407 9.99 6.59 21.12
C ARG A 407 9.28 6.85 19.78
N PRO A 408 9.02 8.12 19.45
CA PRO A 408 8.39 8.47 18.18
C PRO A 408 9.33 8.17 17.02
N VAL A 409 8.74 7.74 15.91
CA VAL A 409 9.42 7.67 14.61
C VAL A 409 8.79 8.69 13.68
N ILE A 410 9.62 9.58 13.17
CA ILE A 410 9.22 10.76 12.40
C ILE A 410 10.08 10.78 11.14
N ALA A 411 9.45 11.00 9.99
CA ALA A 411 10.11 11.22 8.73
C ALA A 411 10.85 12.57 8.77
N ASP A 412 11.87 12.73 7.95
CA ASP A 412 12.60 13.99 7.83
C ASP A 412 11.75 15.06 7.11
N THR A 413 10.92 15.74 7.90
CA THR A 413 10.00 16.77 7.42
C THR A 413 10.72 18.03 6.95
N GLU A 414 11.94 18.28 7.43
CA GLU A 414 12.76 19.42 6.99
C GLU A 414 13.14 19.28 5.51
N ASN A 415 13.35 18.04 5.04
CA ASN A 415 13.61 17.74 3.63
C ASN A 415 12.36 17.30 2.84
N ASN A 416 11.18 17.72 3.30
CA ASN A 416 9.88 17.44 2.68
C ASN A 416 9.60 15.94 2.48
N ARG A 417 9.96 15.10 3.45
CA ARG A 417 9.69 13.66 3.41
C ARG A 417 8.46 13.29 4.23
N VAL A 418 7.77 12.25 3.78
CA VAL A 418 6.56 11.72 4.40
C VAL A 418 6.68 10.21 4.62
N VAL A 419 5.84 9.66 5.50
CA VAL A 419 5.81 8.22 5.76
C VAL A 419 5.15 7.51 4.57
N THR A 420 5.86 6.53 4.01
CA THR A 420 5.41 5.71 2.87
C THR A 420 5.16 4.25 3.26
N GLY A 421 5.64 3.82 4.43
CA GLY A 421 5.47 2.45 4.91
C GLY A 421 5.78 2.32 6.39
N ILE A 422 5.28 1.25 7.02
CA ILE A 422 5.52 0.93 8.44
C ILE A 422 5.76 -0.57 8.55
N ARG A 423 6.71 -0.98 9.41
CA ARG A 423 6.91 -2.37 9.80
C ARG A 423 7.38 -2.49 11.25
N PHE A 424 7.31 -3.71 11.77
CA PHE A 424 7.96 -4.07 13.03
C PHE A 424 9.37 -4.58 12.77
N VAL A 425 10.32 -4.14 13.58
CA VAL A 425 11.67 -4.70 13.62
C VAL A 425 12.09 -4.90 15.07
N LYS A 426 12.68 -6.06 15.37
CA LYS A 426 13.32 -6.31 16.64
C LYS A 426 14.79 -5.89 16.61
N HIS A 427 15.17 -4.92 17.43
CA HIS A 427 16.55 -4.49 17.60
C HIS A 427 16.85 -4.26 19.09
N ASN A 428 18.03 -4.67 19.56
CA ASN A 428 18.41 -4.61 20.97
C ASN A 428 17.37 -5.23 21.92
N ARG A 429 16.69 -6.30 21.46
CA ARG A 429 15.63 -7.03 22.20
C ARG A 429 14.32 -6.24 22.40
N ILE A 430 14.21 -5.08 21.76
CA ILE A 430 13.05 -4.21 21.77
C ILE A 430 12.36 -4.32 20.40
N ILE A 431 11.04 -4.43 20.38
CA ILE A 431 10.24 -4.29 19.16
C ILE A 431 10.06 -2.81 18.87
N HIS A 432 10.55 -2.37 17.72
CA HIS A 432 10.43 -1.00 17.24
C HIS A 432 9.40 -0.92 16.13
N LEU A 433 8.66 0.19 16.08
CA LEU A 433 8.06 0.65 14.84
C LEU A 433 9.18 1.22 13.98
N GLN A 434 9.28 0.76 12.74
CA GLN A 434 10.17 1.35 11.75
C GLN A 434 9.33 1.93 10.62
N ILE A 435 9.62 3.17 10.25
CA ILE A 435 8.98 3.84 9.11
C ILE A 435 9.87 3.74 7.87
N GLN A 436 9.20 3.67 6.72
CA GLN A 436 9.78 3.99 5.44
C GLN A 436 9.39 5.43 5.10
N GLU A 437 10.34 6.20 4.58
CA GLU A 437 10.08 7.58 4.17
C GLU A 437 10.48 7.80 2.71
N GLY A 438 9.86 8.80 2.09
CA GLY A 438 10.19 9.26 0.73
C GLY A 438 9.86 10.74 0.58
N LYS A 439 10.56 11.42 -0.33
CA LYS A 439 10.35 12.85 -0.61
C LYS A 439 8.99 13.04 -1.29
N LEU A 440 8.18 13.94 -0.72
CA LEU A 440 6.92 14.36 -1.28
C LEU A 440 7.15 15.31 -2.45
N LEU A 441 6.45 15.06 -3.54
CA LEU A 441 6.41 15.85 -4.75
C LEU A 441 5.02 16.51 -4.88
N PRO A 442 4.84 17.47 -5.80
CA PRO A 442 3.53 18.03 -6.11
C PRO A 442 2.46 16.96 -6.37
N TYR A 443 1.20 17.28 -6.09
CA TYR A 443 0.03 16.38 -6.25
C TYR A 443 0.07 15.09 -5.42
N GLY A 444 0.90 15.04 -4.37
CA GLY A 444 0.97 13.90 -3.46
C GLY A 444 1.84 12.75 -3.96
N TYR A 445 2.62 12.96 -5.03
CA TYR A 445 3.55 11.95 -5.53
C TYR A 445 4.73 11.74 -4.60
N ILE A 446 5.32 10.55 -4.68
CA ILE A 446 6.52 10.20 -3.92
C ILE A 446 7.66 10.00 -4.90
N ASP A 447 8.79 10.64 -4.65
CA ASP A 447 10.02 10.35 -5.36
C ASP A 447 10.56 8.98 -4.92
N ASN A 448 10.26 7.95 -5.69
CA ASN A 448 10.59 6.57 -5.39
C ASN A 448 12.11 6.32 -5.28
N SER A 449 12.94 7.17 -5.92
CA SER A 449 14.41 7.09 -5.82
C SER A 449 14.93 7.48 -4.42
N THR A 450 14.12 8.22 -3.66
CA THR A 450 14.45 8.68 -2.31
C THR A 450 13.89 7.78 -1.20
N VAL A 451 13.12 6.76 -1.59
CA VAL A 451 12.40 5.89 -0.65
C VAL A 451 13.36 4.95 0.07
N HIS A 452 13.38 5.01 1.40
CA HIS A 452 14.21 4.13 2.21
C HIS A 452 13.63 3.92 3.61
N TRP A 453 14.09 2.85 4.27
CA TRP A 453 13.73 2.56 5.66
C TRP A 453 14.61 3.39 6.60
N VAL A 454 13.99 4.17 7.48
CA VAL A 454 14.70 4.96 8.49
C VAL A 454 15.26 4.01 9.57
N PRO A 455 16.56 4.04 9.90
CA PRO A 455 17.10 3.22 10.97
C PRO A 455 16.37 3.42 12.30
N VAL A 456 16.10 2.34 13.03
CA VAL A 456 15.53 2.43 14.38
C VAL A 456 16.59 2.90 15.37
N GLY A 457 16.17 3.53 16.47
CA GLY A 457 17.09 4.00 17.50
C GLY A 457 17.92 2.85 18.10
N ASP A 458 19.24 3.08 18.24
CA ASP A 458 20.17 2.10 18.79
C ASP A 458 20.33 2.27 20.32
N PHE A 459 19.25 2.00 21.05
CA PHE A 459 19.24 2.05 22.52
C PHE A 459 18.91 0.68 23.10
N LYS A 460 19.34 0.46 24.34
CA LYS A 460 19.07 -0.75 25.14
C LYS A 460 18.31 -0.35 26.39
N ILE A 461 17.52 -1.29 26.91
CA ILE A 461 16.80 -1.14 28.17
C ILE A 461 17.72 -0.94 29.39
N THR A 462 19.02 -1.17 29.24
CA THR A 462 20.04 -1.05 30.29
C THR A 462 20.82 0.26 30.24
N ASP A 463 20.60 1.09 29.22
CA ASP A 463 21.31 2.36 29.07
C ASP A 463 20.82 3.35 30.13
N SER A 464 21.72 4.20 30.64
CA SER A 464 21.46 5.05 31.80
C SER A 464 20.40 6.14 31.58
N ASP A 465 20.22 6.56 30.33
CA ASP A 465 19.29 7.60 29.89
C ASP A 465 17.95 7.03 29.39
N VAL A 466 17.78 5.71 29.43
CA VAL A 466 16.57 5.02 28.93
C VAL A 466 15.69 4.62 30.11
N LYS A 467 14.41 5.00 30.06
CA LYS A 467 13.44 4.77 31.13
C LYS A 467 12.26 3.93 30.69
N SER A 468 11.85 3.00 31.56
CA SER A 468 10.63 2.23 31.35
C SER A 468 9.39 3.11 31.51
N GLY A 469 8.40 2.96 30.62
CA GLY A 469 7.18 3.78 30.57
C GLY A 469 7.33 5.09 29.77
N GLU A 470 8.56 5.59 29.59
CA GLU A 470 8.85 6.76 28.75
C GLU A 470 9.42 6.34 27.39
N ASP A 471 10.53 5.58 27.38
CA ASP A 471 11.22 5.16 26.15
C ASP A 471 10.77 3.79 25.64
N TYR A 472 10.38 2.90 26.56
CA TYR A 472 9.91 1.56 26.23
C TYR A 472 8.87 1.03 27.21
N HIS A 473 7.94 0.23 26.69
CA HIS A 473 6.98 -0.54 27.47
C HIS A 473 7.49 -1.96 27.72
N THR A 474 7.26 -2.50 28.91
CA THR A 474 7.57 -3.89 29.25
C THR A 474 6.27 -4.69 29.33
N MET A 475 6.11 -5.71 28.49
CA MET A 475 4.97 -6.61 28.60
C MET A 475 5.09 -7.48 29.86
N THR A 476 4.05 -7.46 30.68
CA THR A 476 3.92 -8.25 31.92
C THR A 476 2.63 -9.06 31.88
N TYR A 477 2.37 -9.86 32.91
CA TYR A 477 1.08 -10.54 33.03
C TYR A 477 -0.08 -9.54 33.01
N ASP A 478 0.07 -8.40 33.69
CA ASP A 478 -0.99 -7.41 33.87
C ASP A 478 -1.11 -6.46 32.65
N THR A 479 -0.01 -6.20 31.94
CA THR A 479 0.07 -5.20 30.87
C THR A 479 0.61 -5.77 29.55
N ARG A 480 -0.19 -6.62 28.89
CA ARG A 480 0.19 -7.36 27.65
C ARG A 480 -0.67 -7.09 26.42
N SER A 481 -1.67 -6.22 26.52
CA SER A 481 -2.55 -5.88 25.41
C SER A 481 -1.97 -4.73 24.59
N MET A 482 -2.12 -4.80 23.27
CA MET A 482 -1.72 -3.74 22.33
C MET A 482 -2.88 -3.48 21.38
N SER A 483 -3.25 -2.21 21.22
CA SER A 483 -4.21 -1.78 20.21
C SER A 483 -3.44 -1.17 19.04
N LEU A 484 -3.68 -1.67 17.84
CA LEU A 484 -3.20 -1.06 16.60
C LEU A 484 -4.37 -0.34 15.96
N ASP A 485 -4.23 0.98 15.85
CA ASP A 485 -5.27 1.83 15.28
C ASP A 485 -4.88 2.37 13.90
N ASP A 486 -5.90 2.64 13.10
CA ASP A 486 -5.81 3.28 11.80
C ASP A 486 -5.65 4.78 12.00
N LEU A 487 -4.58 5.35 11.44
CA LEU A 487 -4.42 6.81 11.38
C LEU A 487 -4.88 7.28 10.01
N SER A 488 -5.94 8.08 9.99
CA SER A 488 -6.37 8.82 8.81
C SER A 488 -6.18 10.31 9.07
N PRO A 489 -5.57 11.07 8.13
CA PRO A 489 -5.57 12.52 8.24
C PRO A 489 -7.00 13.05 8.33
N THR A 490 -7.26 13.98 9.25
CA THR A 490 -8.59 14.58 9.45
C THR A 490 -8.92 15.64 8.40
N GLU A 491 -7.90 16.21 7.76
CA GLU A 491 -8.03 17.26 6.74
C GLU A 491 -7.50 16.78 5.39
N SER A 492 -8.12 17.25 4.29
CA SER A 492 -7.87 16.79 2.92
C SER A 492 -6.47 17.10 2.37
N ASN A 493 -5.70 17.95 3.06
CA ASN A 493 -4.33 18.36 2.68
C ASN A 493 -3.26 18.00 3.72
N THR A 494 -3.56 17.06 4.60
CA THR A 494 -2.63 16.62 5.65
C THR A 494 -2.07 15.24 5.36
N VAL A 495 -0.80 15.05 5.71
CA VAL A 495 -0.06 13.80 5.52
C VAL A 495 0.48 13.32 6.85
N ILE A 496 0.69 12.01 6.96
CA ILE A 496 1.27 11.41 8.16
C ILE A 496 2.79 11.47 8.03
N THR A 497 3.42 12.17 8.96
CA THR A 497 4.88 12.31 9.02
C THR A 497 5.50 11.49 10.14
N GLY A 498 4.72 10.89 11.04
CA GLY A 498 5.26 10.06 12.09
C GLY A 498 4.21 9.30 12.88
N LYS A 499 4.66 8.34 13.69
CA LYS A 499 3.82 7.55 14.59
C LYS A 499 4.57 7.22 15.86
N ARG A 500 3.82 7.04 16.95
CA ARG A 500 4.33 6.51 18.22
C ARG A 500 3.28 5.69 18.92
N TYR A 501 3.70 4.81 19.81
CA TYR A 501 2.79 4.20 20.76
C TYR A 501 2.41 5.17 21.87
N LYS A 502 1.20 4.98 22.40
CA LYS A 502 0.70 5.64 23.60
C LYS A 502 0.31 4.56 24.60
N THR A 503 0.85 4.65 25.81
CA THR A 503 0.43 3.85 26.95
C THR A 503 -0.82 4.47 27.56
N PHE A 504 -1.76 3.64 27.99
CA PHE A 504 -3.03 4.04 28.60
C PHE A 504 -3.13 3.53 30.03
#